data_AF-A0A512C1B4-F1
#
_entry.id   AF-A0A512C1B4-F1
#
_cell.length_a   1.000
_cell.length_b   1.000
_cell.length_c   1.000
_cell.angle_alpha   90.00
_cell.angle_beta   90.00
_cell.angle_gamma   90.00
#
_symmetry.space_group_name_H-M   'P 1'
#
loop_
_entity.id
_entity.type
_entity.pdbx_description
1 polymer ?
#
loop_
_entity_poly.entity_id
_entity_poly.type
_entity_poly.pdbx_seq_one_letter_code
_entity_poly.pdbx_strand_id
1 'polypeptide(L)'
;MMSRNGDTALLDALAGAVRGLAKAEARGDLASLRRLDLTVPASAVFYRIVARHAPQREKPDDLRALALILAMMALKPEALAPGRLGQTLAEANVSEARVQRLLAARGETFRDLALRTSRLLARRETLPYRELGLLVLARTETFAEEIRMRIARDYWGQRSGNGAVSDTDPASNATETTRTE
;
A
#
# COMPACT_ATOMS: atom_id res chain seq x y z
N MET A 1 20.05 -13.40 5.44
CA MET A 1 18.60 -13.65 5.25
C MET A 1 17.85 -12.74 6.23
N MET A 2 17.60 -11.48 5.87
CA MET A 2 16.81 -10.60 6.75
C MET A 2 15.35 -11.06 6.69
N SER A 3 14.85 -11.52 7.83
CA SER A 3 13.54 -12.14 7.98
C SER A 3 12.43 -11.10 7.79
N ARG A 4 11.24 -11.54 7.35
CA ARG A 4 9.99 -10.74 7.19
C ARG A 4 9.74 -9.76 8.36
N ASN A 5 10.15 -10.15 9.57
CA ASN A 5 10.03 -9.34 10.77
C ASN A 5 10.95 -8.11 10.79
N GLY A 6 12.16 -8.22 10.23
CA GLY A 6 13.13 -7.12 10.14
C GLY A 6 12.69 -6.02 9.19
N ASP A 7 12.16 -6.38 8.02
CA ASP A 7 11.64 -5.38 7.06
C ASP A 7 10.38 -4.70 7.61
N THR A 8 9.52 -5.43 8.33
CA THR A 8 8.35 -4.82 8.98
C THR A 8 8.78 -3.81 10.06
N ALA A 9 9.75 -4.18 10.91
CA ALA A 9 10.30 -3.27 11.92
C ALA A 9 10.96 -2.03 11.30
N LEU A 10 11.67 -2.21 10.19
CA LEU A 10 12.23 -1.10 9.42
C LEU A 10 11.14 -0.16 8.90
N LEU A 11 10.08 -0.69 8.28
CA LEU A 11 8.96 0.12 7.80
C LEU A 11 8.29 0.91 8.92
N ASP A 12 8.11 0.30 10.09
CA ASP A 12 7.56 0.98 11.27
C ASP A 12 8.49 2.09 11.78
N ALA A 13 9.80 1.87 11.77
CA ALA A 13 10.78 2.89 12.13
C ALA A 13 10.78 4.08 11.16
N LEU A 14 10.70 3.81 9.85
CA LEU A 14 10.60 4.86 8.82
C LEU A 14 9.29 5.64 8.94
N ALA A 15 8.17 4.96 9.17
CA ALA A 15 6.87 5.60 9.43
C ALA A 15 6.93 6.49 10.68
N GLY A 16 7.58 6.02 11.75
CA GLY A 16 7.84 6.79 12.95
C GLY A 16 8.66 8.07 12.69
N ALA A 17 9.73 7.97 11.89
CA ALA A 17 10.54 9.12 11.51
C ALA A 17 9.74 10.15 10.71
N VAL A 18 8.94 9.71 9.73
CA VAL A 18 8.09 10.60 8.91
C VAL A 18 7.00 11.28 9.75
N ARG A 19 6.36 10.55 10.67
CA ARG A 19 5.43 11.15 11.64
C ARG A 19 6.12 12.16 12.57
N GLY A 20 7.36 11.86 12.98
CA GLY A 20 8.19 12.77 13.76
C GLY A 20 8.42 14.11 13.05
N LEU A 21 8.69 14.09 11.75
CA LEU A 21 8.80 15.30 10.93
C LEU A 21 7.48 16.10 10.90
N ALA A 22 6.34 15.42 10.76
CA ALA A 22 5.03 16.07 10.77
C ALA A 22 4.73 16.71 12.13
N LYS A 23 4.99 16.00 13.24
CA LYS A 23 4.82 16.51 14.60
C LYS A 23 5.71 17.72 14.90
N ALA A 24 6.92 17.74 14.34
CA ALA A 24 7.86 18.85 14.46
C ALA A 24 7.58 20.00 13.46
N GLU A 25 6.47 19.94 12.71
CA GLU A 25 6.11 20.90 11.66
C GLU A 25 7.22 21.14 10.62
N ALA A 26 8.05 20.12 10.36
CA ALA A 26 9.15 20.18 9.41
C ALA A 26 8.66 20.08 7.96
N ARG A 27 7.86 21.06 7.53
CA ARG A 27 7.18 21.10 6.21
C ARG A 27 8.17 21.05 5.05
N GLY A 28 9.34 21.67 5.20
CA GLY A 28 10.42 21.65 4.20
C GLY A 28 10.98 20.24 3.99
N ASP A 29 11.31 19.54 5.08
CA ASP A 29 11.80 18.16 5.06
C ASP A 29 10.77 17.21 4.43
N LEU A 30 9.50 17.32 4.80
CA LEU A 30 8.41 16.55 4.19
C LEU A 30 8.26 16.87 2.69
N ALA A 31 8.41 18.13 2.28
CA ALA A 31 8.39 18.51 0.87
C ALA A 31 9.55 17.92 0.08
N SER A 32 10.76 17.90 0.65
CA SER A 32 11.92 17.27 0.04
C SER A 32 11.73 15.77 -0.13
N LEU A 33 11.19 15.07 0.88
CA LEU A 33 10.89 13.63 0.76
C LEU A 33 9.86 13.34 -0.34
N ARG A 34 8.78 14.14 -0.44
CA ARG A 34 7.75 13.98 -1.49
C ARG A 34 8.27 14.18 -2.92
N ARG A 35 9.36 14.93 -3.07
CA ARG A 35 9.95 15.33 -4.37
C ARG A 35 11.25 14.59 -4.69
N LEU A 36 11.62 13.57 -3.91
CA LEU A 36 12.81 12.77 -4.17
C LEU A 36 12.84 12.27 -5.61
N ASP A 37 13.99 12.43 -6.26
CA ASP A 37 14.32 11.64 -7.44
C ASP A 37 14.53 10.19 -6.98
N LEU A 38 13.72 9.27 -7.48
CA LEU A 38 13.75 7.86 -7.06
C LEU A 38 14.89 7.08 -7.73
N THR A 39 15.54 7.63 -8.75
CA THR A 39 16.70 7.03 -9.42
C THR A 39 17.99 7.40 -8.72
N VAL A 40 18.10 8.67 -8.30
CA VAL A 40 19.24 9.25 -7.59
C VAL A 40 18.75 10.07 -6.39
N PRO A 41 18.34 9.40 -5.29
CA PRO A 41 17.73 10.09 -4.16
C PRO A 41 18.74 10.94 -3.40
N ALA A 42 18.68 12.26 -3.60
CA ALA A 42 19.59 13.22 -3.00
C ALA A 42 18.82 14.27 -2.19
N SER A 43 18.67 14.04 -0.88
CA SER A 43 18.28 15.10 0.08
C SER A 43 18.88 14.84 1.46
N ALA A 44 19.18 15.90 2.21
CA ALA A 44 19.77 15.78 3.55
C ALA A 44 18.86 15.00 4.51
N VAL A 45 17.54 15.25 4.49
CA VAL A 45 16.57 14.53 5.33
C VAL A 45 16.52 13.04 4.98
N PHE A 46 16.57 12.68 3.70
CA PHE A 46 16.61 11.29 3.27
C PHE A 46 17.83 10.57 3.85
N TYR A 47 19.03 11.10 3.64
CA TYR A 47 20.24 10.49 4.16
C TYR A 47 20.26 10.41 5.69
N ARG A 48 19.77 11.44 6.38
CA ARG A 48 19.65 11.44 7.85
C ARG A 48 18.74 10.32 8.36
N ILE A 49 17.60 10.09 7.71
CA ILE A 49 16.67 9.01 8.09
C ILE A 49 17.28 7.65 7.78
N VAL A 50 17.84 7.46 6.58
CA VAL A 50 18.43 6.18 6.17
C VAL A 50 19.63 5.81 7.04
N ALA A 51 20.56 6.73 7.29
CA ALA A 51 21.71 6.48 8.16
C ALA A 51 21.30 6.08 9.58
N ARG A 52 20.19 6.62 10.09
CA ARG A 52 19.71 6.33 11.45
C ARG A 52 18.95 5.00 11.55
N HIS A 53 18.10 4.69 10.56
CA HIS A 53 17.13 3.59 10.67
C HIS A 53 17.45 2.39 9.79
N ALA A 54 18.32 2.56 8.81
CA ALA A 54 18.73 1.52 7.87
C ALA A 54 20.23 1.61 7.53
N PRO A 55 21.15 1.74 8.51
CA PRO A 55 22.58 1.94 8.25
C PRO A 55 23.19 0.84 7.36
N GLN A 56 22.66 -0.38 7.41
CA GLN A 56 23.10 -1.52 6.62
C GLN A 56 22.60 -1.51 5.15
N ARG A 57 21.77 -0.54 4.75
CA ARG A 57 21.11 -0.47 3.43
C ARG A 57 21.80 0.58 2.55
N GLU A 58 23.02 0.26 2.13
CA GLU A 58 23.90 1.21 1.42
C GLU A 58 23.92 1.00 -0.11
N LYS A 59 23.42 -0.15 -0.59
CA LYS A 59 23.43 -0.46 -2.02
C LYS A 59 22.50 0.48 -2.79
N PRO A 60 22.82 0.87 -4.04
CA PRO A 60 21.97 1.75 -4.84
C PRO A 60 20.51 1.28 -4.93
N ASP A 61 20.25 -0.02 -5.12
CA ASP A 61 18.88 -0.54 -5.15
C ASP A 61 18.14 -0.43 -3.81
N ASP A 62 18.85 -0.60 -2.69
CA ASP A 62 18.28 -0.40 -1.37
C ASP A 62 17.92 1.07 -1.15
N LEU A 63 18.79 1.99 -1.56
CA LEU A 63 18.55 3.43 -1.44
C LEU A 63 17.35 3.87 -2.30
N ARG A 64 17.21 3.36 -3.52
CA ARG A 64 16.04 3.62 -4.39
C ARG A 64 14.74 3.09 -3.77
N ALA A 65 14.78 1.88 -3.21
CA ALA A 65 13.63 1.30 -2.52
C ALA A 65 13.21 2.13 -1.30
N LEU A 66 14.18 2.54 -0.48
CA LEU A 66 13.94 3.40 0.69
C LEU A 66 13.44 4.79 0.29
N ALA A 67 13.94 5.37 -0.80
CA ALA A 67 13.48 6.64 -1.33
C ALA A 67 12.00 6.57 -1.74
N LEU A 68 11.59 5.51 -2.43
CA LEU A 68 10.20 5.29 -2.79
C LEU A 68 9.32 5.17 -1.54
N ILE A 69 9.73 4.37 -0.54
CA ILE A 69 9.00 4.21 0.72
C ILE A 69 8.82 5.55 1.44
N LEU A 70 9.89 6.33 1.58
CA LEU A 70 9.84 7.63 2.25
C LEU A 70 9.02 8.65 1.46
N ALA A 71 9.12 8.66 0.13
CA ALA A 71 8.32 9.52 -0.72
C ALA A 71 6.82 9.20 -0.61
N MET A 72 6.45 7.91 -0.55
CA MET A 72 5.07 7.47 -0.32
C MET A 72 4.58 7.88 1.06
N MET A 73 5.37 7.64 2.11
CA MET A 73 4.98 7.96 3.49
C MET A 73 4.83 9.47 3.72
N ALA A 74 5.70 10.26 3.09
CA ALA A 74 5.67 11.72 3.21
C ALA A 74 4.48 12.39 2.51
N LEU A 75 3.70 11.65 1.70
CA LEU A 75 2.49 12.18 1.06
C LEU A 75 1.46 12.65 2.09
N LYS A 76 1.31 11.89 3.19
CA LYS A 76 0.30 12.12 4.22
C LYS A 76 0.71 11.42 5.53
N PRO A 77 1.69 11.96 6.28
CA PRO A 77 2.24 11.33 7.49
C PRO A 77 1.20 10.93 8.54
N GLU A 78 0.16 11.75 8.70
CA GLU A 78 -0.96 11.57 9.63
C GLU A 78 -1.89 10.41 9.25
N ALA A 79 -1.94 10.05 7.96
CA ALA A 79 -2.77 8.95 7.45
C ALA A 79 -2.03 7.61 7.42
N LEU A 80 -0.77 7.56 7.84
CA LEU A 80 0.00 6.32 7.87
C LEU A 80 -0.70 5.30 8.78
N ALA A 81 -0.99 4.12 8.23
CA ALA A 81 -1.58 3.02 8.97
C ALA A 81 -0.80 1.73 8.70
N PRO A 82 -0.58 0.88 9.71
CA PRO A 82 0.00 -0.45 9.52
C PRO A 82 -1.00 -1.46 8.91
N GLY A 83 -2.10 -0.97 8.33
CA GLY A 83 -3.24 -1.76 7.85
C GLY A 83 -2.98 -2.58 6.59
N ARG A 84 -4.03 -3.29 6.15
CA ARG A 84 -4.01 -4.22 5.03
C ARG A 84 -4.38 -3.48 3.74
N LEU A 85 -3.46 -3.45 2.78
CA LEU A 85 -3.62 -2.71 1.54
C LEU A 85 -4.81 -3.21 0.73
N GLY A 86 -5.01 -4.53 0.64
CA GLY A 86 -6.14 -5.10 -0.10
C GLY A 86 -7.49 -4.63 0.42
N GLN A 87 -7.64 -4.61 1.76
CA GLN A 87 -8.86 -4.11 2.41
C GLN A 87 -9.08 -2.63 2.12
N THR A 88 -8.05 -1.81 2.33
CA THR A 88 -8.12 -0.36 2.07
C THR A 88 -8.42 -0.04 0.61
N LEU A 89 -7.91 -0.82 -0.35
CA LEU A 89 -8.22 -0.65 -1.78
C LEU A 89 -9.70 -0.95 -2.07
N ALA A 90 -10.27 -1.96 -1.43
CA ALA A 90 -11.68 -2.32 -1.59
C ALA A 90 -12.60 -1.23 -0.99
N GLU A 91 -12.31 -0.80 0.24
CA GLU A 91 -13.03 0.30 0.92
C GLU A 91 -12.94 1.61 0.14
N ALA A 92 -11.79 1.88 -0.48
CA ALA A 92 -11.58 3.03 -1.34
C ALA A 92 -12.26 2.91 -2.72
N ASN A 93 -13.02 1.82 -2.99
CA ASN A 93 -13.67 1.54 -4.27
C ASN A 93 -12.71 1.64 -5.46
N VAL A 94 -11.46 1.19 -5.30
CA VAL A 94 -10.51 1.09 -6.41
C VAL A 94 -11.01 0.00 -7.36
N SER A 95 -10.99 0.24 -8.67
CA SER A 95 -11.48 -0.75 -9.64
C SER A 95 -10.61 -2.01 -9.69
N GLU A 96 -11.23 -3.16 -9.95
CA GLU A 96 -10.53 -4.45 -10.03
C GLU A 96 -9.41 -4.42 -11.08
N ALA A 97 -9.68 -3.83 -12.25
CA ALA A 97 -8.68 -3.66 -13.30
C ALA A 97 -7.47 -2.83 -12.85
N ARG A 98 -7.61 -1.92 -11.88
CA ARG A 98 -6.49 -1.14 -11.33
C ARG A 98 -5.72 -1.94 -10.29
N VAL A 99 -6.41 -2.70 -9.44
CA VAL A 99 -5.78 -3.61 -8.48
C VAL A 99 -5.00 -4.71 -9.20
N GLN A 100 -5.61 -5.35 -10.20
CA GLN A 100 -4.93 -6.36 -11.02
C GLN A 100 -3.66 -5.81 -11.68
N ARG A 101 -3.71 -4.59 -12.24
CA ARG A 101 -2.51 -3.94 -12.81
C ARG A 101 -1.42 -3.69 -11.77
N LEU A 102 -1.78 -3.26 -10.56
CA LEU A 102 -0.81 -3.07 -9.47
C LEU A 102 -0.14 -4.41 -9.09
N LEU A 103 -0.93 -5.48 -8.93
CA LEU A 103 -0.43 -6.79 -8.52
C LEU A 103 0.40 -7.47 -9.62
N ALA A 104 0.04 -7.29 -10.88
CA ALA A 104 0.78 -7.85 -12.02
C ALA A 104 2.08 -7.09 -12.34
N ALA A 105 2.22 -5.84 -11.89
CA ALA A 105 3.40 -5.03 -12.22
C ALA A 105 4.68 -5.51 -11.53
N ARG A 106 5.81 -5.29 -12.20
CA ARG A 106 7.18 -5.58 -11.73
C ARG A 106 8.09 -4.39 -12.00
N GLY A 107 9.26 -4.37 -11.34
CA GLY A 107 10.30 -3.39 -11.58
C GLY A 107 9.79 -1.95 -11.49
N GLU A 108 10.15 -1.13 -12.49
CA GLU A 108 9.82 0.29 -12.51
C GLU A 108 8.31 0.55 -12.65
N THR A 109 7.60 -0.25 -13.44
CA THR A 109 6.13 -0.17 -13.55
C THR A 109 5.45 -0.35 -12.20
N PHE A 110 5.96 -1.29 -11.38
CA PHE A 110 5.44 -1.47 -10.02
C PHE A 110 5.70 -0.23 -9.15
N ARG A 111 6.90 0.34 -9.21
CA ARG A 111 7.26 1.55 -8.43
C ARG A 111 6.36 2.73 -8.76
N ASP A 112 6.11 2.96 -10.04
CA ASP A 112 5.18 3.98 -10.52
C ASP A 112 3.75 3.76 -10.02
N LEU A 113 3.24 2.55 -10.15
CA LEU A 113 1.90 2.21 -9.70
C LEU A 113 1.77 2.26 -8.17
N ALA A 114 2.80 1.87 -7.43
CA ALA A 114 2.85 1.96 -5.98
C ALA A 114 2.75 3.42 -5.52
N LEU A 115 3.54 4.33 -6.12
CA LEU A 115 3.48 5.75 -5.79
C LEU A 115 2.15 6.39 -6.18
N ARG A 116 1.61 6.07 -7.36
CA ARG A 116 0.28 6.55 -7.80
C ARG A 116 -0.84 6.04 -6.88
N THR A 117 -0.77 4.79 -6.46
CA THR A 117 -1.74 4.20 -5.53
C THR A 117 -1.65 4.87 -4.16
N SER A 118 -0.43 5.11 -3.66
CA SER A 118 -0.21 5.85 -2.41
C SER A 118 -0.82 7.26 -2.47
N ARG A 119 -0.64 7.99 -3.59
CA ARG A 119 -1.27 9.31 -3.78
C ARG A 119 -2.79 9.25 -3.78
N LEU A 120 -3.38 8.21 -4.39
CA LEU A 120 -4.83 8.01 -4.38
C LEU A 120 -5.35 7.79 -2.95
N LEU A 121 -4.70 6.90 -2.20
CA LEU A 121 -5.11 6.55 -0.84
C LEU A 121 -4.86 7.70 0.15
N ALA A 122 -3.76 8.44 0.00
CA ALA A 122 -3.46 9.63 0.77
C ALA A 122 -4.58 10.69 0.69
N ARG A 123 -5.21 10.86 -0.48
CA ARG A 123 -6.36 11.76 -0.67
C ARG A 123 -7.63 11.29 0.02
N ARG A 124 -7.69 10.01 0.42
CA ARG A 124 -8.77 9.38 1.18
C ARG A 124 -8.42 9.23 2.66
N GLU A 125 -7.42 9.97 3.14
CA GLU A 125 -7.00 10.00 4.55
C GLU A 125 -6.57 8.63 5.11
N THR A 126 -6.10 7.72 4.24
CA THR A 126 -5.57 6.41 4.65
C THR A 126 -4.33 6.04 3.83
N LEU A 127 -3.26 5.58 4.45
CA LEU A 127 -2.04 5.16 3.76
C LEU A 127 -1.48 3.87 4.37
N PRO A 128 -1.92 2.70 3.90
CA PRO A 128 -1.43 1.40 4.38
C PRO A 128 -0.01 1.14 3.88
N TYR A 129 0.99 1.50 4.70
CA TYR A 129 2.38 1.53 4.26
C TYR A 129 3.09 0.17 4.31
N ARG A 130 2.61 -0.76 5.15
CA ARG A 130 3.34 -2.01 5.43
C ARG A 130 3.41 -2.92 4.21
N GLU A 131 2.28 -3.35 3.66
CA GLU A 131 2.30 -4.33 2.55
C GLU A 131 2.90 -3.75 1.27
N LEU A 132 2.62 -2.48 0.98
CA LEU A 132 3.21 -1.78 -0.15
C LEU A 132 4.73 -1.63 0.02
N GLY A 133 5.19 -1.27 1.22
CA GLY A 133 6.60 -1.19 1.56
C GLY A 133 7.31 -2.55 1.52
N LEU A 134 6.65 -3.62 1.97
CA LEU A 134 7.18 -4.98 1.89
C LEU A 134 7.35 -5.43 0.43
N LEU A 135 6.40 -5.10 -0.46
CA LEU A 135 6.56 -5.37 -1.89
C LEU A 135 7.75 -4.60 -2.49
N VAL A 136 7.98 -3.36 -2.06
CA VAL A 136 9.13 -2.56 -2.51
C VAL A 136 10.46 -3.14 -2.00
N LEU A 137 10.50 -3.70 -0.80
CA LEU A 137 11.70 -4.31 -0.20
C LEU A 137 11.91 -5.77 -0.58
N ALA A 138 10.95 -6.41 -1.26
CA ALA A 138 10.99 -7.83 -1.56
C ALA A 138 12.24 -8.18 -2.39
N ARG A 139 13.05 -9.11 -1.86
CA ARG A 139 14.30 -9.56 -2.51
C ARG A 139 14.13 -10.82 -3.36
N THR A 140 13.01 -11.52 -3.20
CA THR A 140 12.70 -12.73 -3.97
C THR A 140 11.29 -12.62 -4.52
N GLU A 141 11.07 -13.18 -5.72
CA GLU A 141 9.75 -13.19 -6.33
C GLU A 141 8.77 -14.03 -5.50
N THR A 142 9.20 -15.13 -4.89
CA THR A 142 8.37 -15.94 -3.99
C THR A 142 7.79 -15.11 -2.84
N PHE A 143 8.61 -14.30 -2.17
CA PHE A 143 8.13 -13.46 -1.08
C PHE A 143 7.20 -12.35 -1.58
N ALA A 144 7.50 -11.77 -2.75
CA ALA A 144 6.63 -10.78 -3.36
C ALA A 144 5.25 -11.37 -3.73
N GLU A 145 5.21 -12.59 -4.27
CA GLU A 145 3.97 -13.30 -4.60
C GLU A 145 3.14 -13.64 -3.36
N GLU A 146 3.76 -14.04 -2.25
CA GLU A 146 3.04 -14.25 -0.99
C GLU A 146 2.31 -12.97 -0.53
N ILE A 147 2.95 -11.81 -0.66
CA ILE A 147 2.35 -10.53 -0.31
C ILE A 147 1.24 -10.16 -1.30
N ARG A 148 1.47 -10.31 -2.60
CA ARG A 148 0.46 -10.04 -3.64
C ARG A 148 -0.78 -10.90 -3.45
N MET A 149 -0.60 -12.19 -3.15
CA MET A 149 -1.72 -13.10 -2.91
C MET A 149 -2.50 -12.72 -1.66
N ARG A 150 -1.84 -12.20 -0.62
CA ARG A 150 -2.53 -11.68 0.58
C ARG A 150 -3.37 -10.45 0.24
N ILE A 151 -2.77 -9.47 -0.46
CA ILE A 151 -3.46 -8.25 -0.92
C ILE A 151 -4.66 -8.62 -1.79
N ALA A 152 -4.50 -9.56 -2.71
CA ALA A 152 -5.56 -10.07 -3.56
C ALA A 152 -6.72 -10.64 -2.72
N ARG A 153 -6.41 -11.60 -1.85
CA ARG A 153 -7.41 -12.27 -1.01
C ARG A 153 -8.22 -11.28 -0.18
N ASP A 154 -7.56 -10.24 0.33
CA ASP A 154 -8.20 -9.19 1.10
C ASP A 154 -9.10 -8.29 0.28
N TYR A 155 -8.65 -7.90 -0.91
CA TYR A 155 -9.42 -7.04 -1.81
C TYR A 155 -10.68 -7.73 -2.33
N TRP A 156 -10.55 -8.95 -2.90
CA TRP A 156 -11.69 -9.68 -3.44
C TRP A 156 -12.55 -10.29 -2.33
N GLY A 157 -11.97 -10.68 -1.19
CA GLY A 157 -12.73 -11.19 -0.04
C GLY A 157 -13.75 -10.18 0.50
N GLN A 158 -13.41 -8.88 0.54
CA GLN A 158 -14.36 -7.83 0.92
C GLN A 158 -15.49 -7.66 -0.11
N ARG A 159 -15.20 -7.74 -1.42
CA ARG A 159 -16.25 -7.60 -2.46
C ARG A 159 -17.18 -8.80 -2.54
N SER A 160 -16.68 -10.02 -2.36
CA SER A 160 -17.54 -11.22 -2.34
C SER A 160 -18.49 -11.24 -1.15
N GLY A 161 -18.07 -10.72 0.02
CA GLY A 161 -18.96 -10.56 1.18
C GLY A 161 -20.01 -9.46 0.98
N ASN A 162 -19.68 -8.41 0.23
CA ASN A 162 -20.60 -7.29 -0.04
C ASN A 162 -21.53 -7.52 -1.25
N GLY A 163 -21.23 -8.51 -2.10
CA GLY A 163 -22.03 -8.89 -3.28
C GLY A 163 -23.10 -9.94 -3.01
N ALA A 164 -23.14 -10.55 -1.82
CA ALA A 164 -24.16 -11.53 -1.43
C ALA A 164 -25.48 -10.92 -0.91
N VAL A 165 -25.70 -9.60 -1.07
CA VAL A 165 -26.90 -8.87 -0.59
C VAL A 165 -27.73 -8.31 -1.76
N SER A 166 -27.58 -8.83 -2.98
CA SER A 166 -28.43 -8.45 -4.11
C SER A 166 -28.84 -9.64 -4.97
N ASP A 167 -29.42 -10.66 -4.34
CA ASP A 167 -30.30 -11.61 -5.01
C ASP A 167 -31.43 -11.98 -4.03
N THR A 168 -32.42 -11.09 -3.94
CA THR A 168 -33.75 -11.46 -3.49
C THR A 168 -34.70 -10.81 -4.46
N ASP A 169 -34.96 -11.56 -5.53
CA ASP A 169 -36.01 -11.33 -6.48
C ASP A 169 -37.36 -11.58 -5.76
N PRO A 170 -38.22 -10.57 -5.50
CA PRO A 170 -39.49 -10.78 -4.83
C PRO A 170 -40.59 -10.91 -5.89
N ALA A 171 -40.54 -11.96 -6.72
CA ALA A 171 -41.62 -12.24 -7.66
C ALA A 171 -41.65 -13.71 -8.10
N SER A 172 -41.68 -14.63 -7.15
CA SER A 172 -42.26 -15.96 -7.40
C SER A 172 -42.86 -16.48 -6.11
N ASN A 173 -44.08 -16.03 -5.82
CA ASN A 173 -44.98 -16.84 -5.03
C ASN A 173 -46.18 -17.16 -5.91
N ALA A 174 -46.17 -18.39 -6.40
CA ALA A 174 -47.33 -19.06 -6.93
C ALA A 174 -48.47 -18.99 -5.91
N THR A 175 -49.66 -18.65 -6.38
CA THR A 175 -50.87 -19.20 -5.81
C THR A 175 -51.67 -19.76 -6.96
N GLU A 176 -51.21 -20.92 -7.41
CA GLU A 176 -52.07 -21.96 -7.95
C GLU A 176 -53.14 -22.25 -6.89
N THR A 177 -54.37 -21.84 -7.14
CA THR A 177 -55.56 -22.37 -6.46
C THR A 177 -56.48 -22.89 -7.55
N THR A 178 -56.32 -24.19 -7.78
CA THR A 178 -57.39 -25.17 -7.96
C THR A 178 -58.47 -24.88 -9.01
N ARG A 179 -58.32 -25.61 -10.12
CA ARG A 179 -59.36 -26.30 -10.88
C ARG A 179 -60.52 -26.78 -9.98
N THR A 180 -61.78 -26.60 -10.39
CA THR A 180 -62.80 -27.65 -10.74
C THR A 180 -64.22 -27.09 -10.52
N GLU A 181 -65.10 -27.44 -11.46
CA GLU A 181 -66.56 -27.22 -11.59
C GLU A 181 -67.05 -25.95 -12.33
#